data_AF-A0A2C8FEU0-F1
#
_entry.id   AF-A0A2C8FEU0-F1
#
_cell.length_a   1.000
_cell.length_b   1.000
_cell.length_c   1.000
_cell.angle_alpha   90.00
_cell.angle_beta   90.00
_cell.angle_gamma   90.00
#
_symmetry.space_group_name_H-M   'P 1'
#
loop_
_entity.id
_entity.type
_entity.pdbx_description
1 polymer ?
#
loop_
_entity_poly.entity_id
_entity_poly.type
_entity_poly.pdbx_seq_one_letter_code
_entity_poly.pdbx_strand_id
1 'polypeptide(L)' 'MLRQAYANSLLLAHQHELHSIAFPAISCGVYGYPAEQAAGIALGELKSGLQDGLVSEIFMVLHGRTAFDVWRNAAEDCL' A
#
# COMPACT_ATOMS: atom_id res chain seq x y z
N MET A 1 6.06 -8.53 -9.04
CA MET A 1 4.62 -8.36 -9.28
C MET A 1 3.94 -7.49 -8.22
N LEU A 2 3.84 -7.89 -6.94
CA LEU A 2 3.15 -7.09 -5.90
C LEU A 2 3.76 -5.69 -5.70
N ARG A 3 5.09 -5.60 -5.53
CA ARG A 3 5.83 -4.33 -5.44
C ARG A 3 5.53 -3.38 -6.60
N GLN A 4 5.60 -3.91 -7.83
CA GLN A 4 5.34 -3.16 -9.05
C GLN A 4 3.89 -2.66 -9.16
N ALA A 5 2.91 -3.39 -8.60
CA ALA A 5 1.53 -2.93 -8.61
C ALA A 5 1.36 -1.62 -7.82
N TYR A 6 2.00 -1.50 -6.66
CA TYR A 6 2.00 -0.25 -5.88
C TYR A 6 2.79 0.85 -6.59
N ALA A 7 4.05 0.57 -6.98
CA ALA A 7 4.92 1.54 -7.63
C ALA A 7 4.29 2.14 -8.91
N ASN A 8 3.78 1.29 -9.80
CA ASN A 8 3.19 1.75 -11.05
C ASN A 8 1.90 2.54 -10.83
N SER A 9 1.11 2.18 -9.82
CA SER A 9 -0.12 2.93 -9.49
C SER A 9 0.20 4.33 -8.95
N LEU A 10 1.24 4.46 -8.13
CA LEU A 10 1.73 5.75 -7.62
C LEU A 10 2.28 6.62 -8.75
N LEU A 11 3.08 6.05 -9.65
CA LEU A 11 3.59 6.76 -10.83
C LEU A 11 2.45 7.23 -11.72
N LEU A 12 1.44 6.40 -11.93
CA LEU A 12 0.27 6.78 -12.73
C LEU A 12 -0.53 7.90 -12.05
N ALA A 13 -0.74 7.82 -10.73
CA ALA A 13 -1.39 8.88 -9.98
C ALA A 13 -0.65 10.22 -10.12
N HIS A 14 0.69 10.20 -10.01
CA HIS A 14 1.55 11.36 -10.21
C HIS A 14 1.43 11.95 -11.62
N GLN A 15 1.49 11.09 -12.65
CA GLN A 15 1.35 11.50 -14.06
C GLN A 15 0.02 12.19 -14.38
N HIS A 16 -1.02 11.87 -13.61
CA HIS A 16 -2.35 12.46 -13.73
C HIS A 16 -2.61 13.56 -12.69
N GLU A 17 -1.59 14.05 -11.99
CA GLU A 17 -1.68 15.11 -10.98
C GLU A 17 -2.69 14.81 -9.86
N LEU A 18 -2.87 13.53 -9.55
CA LEU A 18 -3.72 13.10 -8.45
C LEU A 18 -2.99 13.28 -7.13
N HIS A 19 -3.68 13.89 -6.16
CA HIS A 19 -3.09 14.23 -4.88
C HIS A 19 -3.18 13.07 -3.88
N SER A 20 -4.15 12.18 -4.03
CA SER A 20 -4.41 11.07 -3.13
C SER A 20 -4.83 9.79 -3.84
N ILE A 21 -4.51 8.65 -3.23
CA ILE A 21 -4.84 7.32 -3.76
C ILE A 21 -5.17 6.34 -2.62
N ALA A 22 -6.14 5.45 -2.87
CA ALA A 22 -6.52 4.41 -1.92
C ALA A 22 -6.17 3.03 -2.47
N PHE A 23 -5.57 2.18 -1.64
CA PHE A 23 -5.19 0.81 -1.97
C PHE A 23 -5.92 -0.21 -1.10
N PRO A 24 -6.38 -1.34 -1.67
CA PRO A 24 -6.78 -2.51 -0.90
C PRO A 24 -5.55 -3.34 -0.50
N ALA A 25 -5.76 -4.39 0.30
CA ALA A 25 -4.76 -5.44 0.53
C ALA A 25 -4.54 -6.31 -0.73
N ILE A 26 -3.78 -5.79 -1.69
CA ILE A 26 -3.53 -6.47 -2.98
C ILE A 26 -2.95 -7.87 -2.73
N SER A 27 -3.44 -8.85 -3.49
CA SER A 27 -3.03 -10.26 -3.45
C SER A 27 -3.37 -11.06 -2.18
N CYS A 28 -4.04 -10.46 -1.18
CA CYS A 28 -4.30 -11.12 0.12
C CYS A 28 -5.69 -11.77 0.25
N GLY A 29 -6.52 -11.70 -0.79
CA GLY A 29 -7.82 -12.38 -0.86
C GLY A 29 -7.71 -13.74 -1.55
N VAL A 30 -8.38 -13.89 -2.69
CA VAL A 30 -8.43 -15.14 -3.48
C VAL A 30 -7.03 -15.69 -3.84
N TYR A 31 -6.04 -14.82 -4.00
CA TYR A 31 -4.66 -15.22 -4.33
C TYR A 31 -3.87 -15.77 -3.13
N GLY A 32 -4.38 -15.63 -1.90
CA GLY A 32 -3.81 -16.27 -0.70
C GLY A 32 -2.39 -15.83 -0.33
N TYR A 33 -1.91 -14.69 -0.82
CA TYR A 33 -0.58 -14.22 -0.47
C TYR A 33 -0.52 -13.85 1.03
N PRO A 34 0.54 -14.20 1.78
CA PRO A 34 0.61 -13.94 3.21
C PRO A 34 0.46 -12.45 3.53
N ALA A 35 -0.48 -12.12 4.42
CA ALA A 35 -0.89 -10.75 4.73
C ALA A 35 0.26 -9.93 5.32
N GLU A 36 1.04 -10.51 6.23
CA GLU A 36 2.16 -9.85 6.90
C GLU A 36 3.27 -9.48 5.90
N GLN A 37 3.57 -10.37 4.95
CA GLN A 37 4.54 -10.11 3.89
C GLN A 37 4.03 -9.05 2.91
N ALA A 38 2.75 -9.13 2.54
CA ALA A 38 2.13 -8.14 1.68
C ALA A 38 2.09 -6.75 2.33
N ALA A 39 1.80 -6.67 3.63
CA ALA A 39 1.76 -5.42 4.38
C ALA A 39 3.13 -4.73 4.36
N GLY A 40 4.21 -5.47 4.64
CA GLY A 40 5.57 -4.93 4.58
C GLY A 40 5.95 -4.43 3.17
N ILE A 41 5.61 -5.19 2.13
CA ILE A 41 5.85 -4.77 0.73
C ILE A 41 5.03 -3.51 0.39
N ALA A 42 3.74 -3.50 0.73
CA ALA A 42 2.85 -2.39 0.46
C ALA A 42 3.37 -1.12 1.14
N LEU A 43 3.50 -1.13 2.47
CA LEU A 43 3.90 0.03 3.26
C LEU A 43 5.27 0.59 2.83
N GLY A 44 6.22 -0.28 2.49
CA GLY A 44 7.52 0.14 1.98
C GLY A 44 7.42 0.94 0.67
N GLU A 45 6.62 0.48 -0.30
CA GLU A 45 6.41 1.20 -1.56
C GLU A 45 5.61 2.48 -1.37
N LEU A 46 4.57 2.45 -0.53
CA LEU A 46 3.75 3.62 -0.24
C LEU A 46 4.58 4.72 0.46
N LYS A 47 5.45 4.33 1.41
CA LYS A 47 6.39 5.24 2.06
C LYS A 47 7.35 5.88 1.06
N SER A 48 7.94 5.08 0.15
CA SER A 48 8.79 5.61 -0.91
C SER A 48 8.03 6.62 -1.78
N GLY A 49 6.81 6.28 -2.22
CA GLY A 49 6.01 7.17 -3.06
C GLY A 49 5.66 8.50 -2.40
N LEU A 50 5.41 8.51 -1.08
CA LEU A 50 5.22 9.75 -0.32
C LEU A 50 6.52 10.56 -0.22
N GLN A 51 7.64 9.92 0.07
CA GLN A 51 8.95 10.57 0.17
C GLN A 51 9.42 11.17 -1.17
N ASP A 52 9.13 10.46 -2.26
CA ASP A 52 9.42 10.89 -3.63
C ASP A 52 8.44 11.97 -4.13
N GLY A 53 7.42 12.32 -3.35
CA GLY A 53 6.42 13.34 -3.72
C GLY A 53 5.49 12.92 -4.86
N LEU A 54 5.32 11.62 -5.10
CA LEU A 54 4.44 11.12 -6.17
C LEU A 54 2.97 11.47 -5.89
N VAL A 55 2.58 11.41 -4.61
CA VAL A 55 1.26 11.79 -4.09
C VAL A 55 1.43 12.42 -2.70
N SER A 56 0.43 13.18 -2.24
CA SER A 56 0.46 13.81 -0.92
C SER A 56 -0.19 12.96 0.18
N GLU A 57 -1.11 12.06 -0.19
CA GLU A 57 -1.84 11.24 0.76
C GLU A 57 -2.15 9.84 0.22
N ILE A 58 -2.06 8.83 1.08
CA ILE A 58 -2.34 7.44 0.72
C ILE A 58 -3.22 6.81 1.78
N PHE A 59 -4.26 6.10 1.34
CA PHE A 59 -5.16 5.36 2.22
C PHE A 59 -5.02 3.85 2.02
N MET A 60 -4.82 3.09 3.10
CA MET A 60 -5.00 1.64 3.09
C MET A 60 -6.43 1.30 3.51
N VAL A 61 -7.22 0.78 2.57
CA VAL A 61 -8.61 0.39 2.78
C VAL A 61 -8.67 -1.12 2.98
N LEU A 62 -8.87 -1.54 4.23
CA LEU A 62 -8.73 -2.93 4.65
C LEU A 62 -10.09 -3.51 5.03
N HIS A 63 -10.41 -4.67 4.47
CA HIS A 63 -11.65 -5.37 4.75
C HIS A 63 -11.51 -6.22 6.02
N GLY A 64 -12.24 -5.84 7.07
CA GLY A 64 -12.29 -6.58 8.32
C GLY A 64 -11.15 -6.26 9.28
N ARG A 65 -11.35 -6.63 10.55
CA ARG A 65 -10.45 -6.28 11.65
C ARG A 65 -9.09 -6.96 11.57
N THR A 66 -9.06 -8.21 11.13
CA THR A 66 -7.81 -9.00 11.02
C THR A 66 -6.82 -8.35 10.05
N ALA A 67 -7.25 -7.99 8.83
CA ALA A 67 -6.39 -7.31 7.87
C ALA A 67 -5.95 -5.93 8.39
N PHE A 68 -6.86 -5.19 9.03
CA PHE A 68 -6.53 -3.92 9.67
C PHE A 68 -5.42 -4.06 10.72
N ASP A 69 -5.53 -5.01 11.64
CA ASP A 69 -4.54 -5.20 12.70
C ASP A 69 -3.17 -5.61 12.13
N VAL A 70 -3.13 -6.45 11.09
CA VAL A 70 -1.88 -6.84 10.41
C VAL A 70 -1.17 -5.62 9.81
N TRP A 71 -1.88 -4.78 9.05
CA TRP A 71 -1.28 -3.58 8.45
C TRP A 71 -0.92 -2.53 9.48
N ARG A 72 -1.73 -2.35 10.53
CA ARG A 72 -1.40 -1.42 11.62
C ARG A 72 -0.10 -1.82 12.29
N ASN A 73 0.03 -3.09 12.68
CA ASN A 73 1.24 -3.57 13.35
C ASN A 73 2.47 -3.44 12.42
N ALA A 74 2.33 -3.80 11.14
CA ALA A 74 3.40 -3.62 10.16
C ALA A 74 3.78 -2.14 9.94
N ALA A 75 2.84 -1.20 10.09
CA ALA A 75 3.09 0.23 10.00
C ALA A 75 3.85 0.76 11.22
N GLU A 76 3.56 0.27 12.43
CA GLU A 76 4.30 0.61 13.66
C GLU A 76 5.79 0.26 13.57
N ASP A 77 6.14 -0.79 12.81
CA ASP A 77 7.52 -1.21 12.59
C ASP A 77 8.24 -0.42 11.46
N CYS A 78 7.49 0.28 10.60
CA CYS A 78 8.00 0.81 9.33
C CYS A 78 7.93 2.34 9.21
N LEU A 79 7.00 3.00 9.91
CA LEU A 79 6.80 4.45 9.91
C LEU A 79 7.36 5.07 11.20
#